data_AF-A0A356X0Q7-F1
#
_entry.id   AF-A0A356X0Q7-F1
#
_cell.length_a   1.000
_cell.length_b   1.000
_cell.length_c   1.000
_cell.angle_alpha   90.00
_cell.angle_beta   90.00
_cell.angle_gamma   90.00
#
_symmetry.space_group_name_H-M   'P 1'
#
loop_
_entity.id
_entity.type
_entity.pdbx_description
1 polymer ?
#
loop_
_entity_poly.entity_id
_entity_poly.type
_entity_poly.pdbx_seq_one_letter_code
_entity_poly.pdbx_strand_id
1 'polypeptide(L)'
;VLFGFVPGFISDSPTLGAEMLGGLLAGVTSAGVLMALFQSNAGGAWDNAKKMIEEGVTIDGVEYGKGSEPHKAGVVGDTVGDPFKDTSGPSLNILLKLMSVVALVIATMI
;
A
#
# COMPACT_ATOMS: atom_id res chain seq x y z
N VAL A 1 -10.28 -13.33 6.44
CA VAL A 1 -11.07 -14.43 5.83
C VAL A 1 -11.69 -15.35 6.88
N LEU A 2 -10.94 -15.82 7.90
CA LEU A 2 -11.48 -16.59 9.04
C LEU A 2 -12.72 -15.95 9.70
N PHE A 3 -12.78 -14.62 9.78
CA PHE A 3 -13.86 -13.86 10.42
C PHE A 3 -15.28 -14.10 9.85
N GLY A 4 -15.43 -14.55 8.60
CA GLY A 4 -16.75 -14.89 8.06
C GLY A 4 -17.29 -16.23 8.56
N PHE A 5 -16.38 -17.19 8.84
CA PHE A 5 -16.73 -18.55 9.27
C PHE A 5 -16.74 -18.73 10.78
N VAL A 6 -15.95 -17.93 11.50
CA VAL A 6 -15.82 -17.99 12.96
C VAL A 6 -17.16 -17.83 13.70
N PRO A 7 -18.09 -16.94 13.29
CA PRO A 7 -19.36 -16.77 14.00
C PRO A 7 -20.24 -18.01 14.01
N GLY A 8 -20.24 -18.82 12.95
CA GLY A 8 -20.98 -20.09 12.90
C GLY A 8 -20.52 -21.14 13.92
N PHE A 9 -19.36 -20.95 14.55
CA PHE A 9 -18.83 -21.81 15.62
C PHE A 9 -18.95 -21.21 17.03
N ILE A 10 -19.30 -19.92 17.17
CA ILE A 10 -19.23 -19.19 18.46
C ILE A 10 -20.56 -18.50 18.82
N SER A 11 -21.45 -18.24 17.86
CA SER A 11 -22.66 -17.45 18.08
C SER A 11 -23.84 -17.94 17.25
N ASP A 12 -25.03 -18.03 17.87
CA ASP A 12 -26.28 -18.50 17.25
C ASP A 12 -26.96 -17.46 16.34
N SER A 13 -26.40 -16.25 16.21
CA SER A 13 -26.96 -15.22 15.32
C SER A 13 -26.68 -15.53 13.83
N PRO A 14 -27.72 -15.73 12.99
CA PRO A 14 -27.57 -16.15 11.60
C PRO A 14 -26.95 -15.08 10.69
N THR A 15 -26.93 -13.80 11.06
CA THR A 15 -26.38 -12.71 10.22
C THR A 15 -24.99 -12.25 10.62
N LEU A 16 -24.48 -12.69 11.78
CA LEU A 16 -23.24 -12.18 12.36
C LEU A 16 -22.01 -12.45 11.49
N GLY A 17 -21.97 -13.58 10.79
CA GLY A 17 -20.92 -13.91 9.82
C GLY A 17 -20.82 -12.90 8.68
N ALA A 18 -21.97 -12.53 8.10
CA ALA A 18 -22.05 -11.57 7.00
C ALA A 18 -21.70 -10.15 7.46
N GLU A 19 -22.17 -9.72 8.64
CA GLU A 19 -21.86 -8.42 9.21
C GLU A 19 -20.36 -8.26 9.52
N MET A 20 -19.73 -9.27 10.12
CA MET A 20 -18.29 -9.28 10.40
C MET A 20 -17.45 -9.28 9.12
N LEU A 21 -17.86 -10.06 8.10
CA LEU A 21 -17.20 -10.06 6.80
C LEU A 21 -17.31 -8.69 6.11
N GLY A 22 -18.50 -8.08 6.16
CA GLY A 22 -18.74 -6.73 5.63
C GLY A 22 -17.89 -5.66 6.33
N GLY A 23 -17.81 -5.70 7.66
CA GLY A 23 -16.96 -4.79 8.44
C GLY A 23 -15.48 -4.94 8.11
N LEU A 24 -14.98 -6.17 7.96
CA LEU A 24 -13.60 -6.43 7.55
C LEU A 24 -13.31 -5.87 6.15
N LEU A 25 -14.22 -6.09 5.19
CA LEU A 25 -14.06 -5.55 3.83
C LEU A 25 -14.04 -4.03 3.84
N ALA A 26 -14.99 -3.38 4.51
CA ALA A 26 -15.04 -1.92 4.59
C ALA A 26 -13.76 -1.34 5.22
N GLY A 27 -13.26 -1.94 6.30
CA GLY A 27 -12.02 -1.52 6.96
C GLY A 27 -10.78 -1.71 6.08
N VAL A 28 -10.60 -2.90 5.49
CA VAL A 28 -9.42 -3.18 4.67
C VAL A 28 -9.44 -2.39 3.36
N THR A 29 -10.60 -2.19 2.74
CA THR A 29 -10.69 -1.33 1.54
C THR A 29 -10.36 0.13 1.86
N SER A 30 -10.96 0.72 2.88
CA SER A 30 -10.72 2.13 3.22
C SER A 30 -9.27 2.39 3.64
N ALA A 31 -8.69 1.56 4.51
CA ALA A 31 -7.30 1.70 4.93
C ALA A 31 -6.29 1.30 3.82
N GLY A 32 -6.57 0.21 3.12
CA GLY A 32 -5.68 -0.36 2.11
C GLY A 32 -5.52 0.51 0.87
N VAL A 33 -6.59 1.16 0.40
CA VAL A 33 -6.52 2.07 -0.77
C VAL A 33 -5.64 3.27 -0.45
N LEU A 34 -5.82 3.89 0.73
CA LEU A 34 -5.00 5.03 1.15
C LEU A 34 -3.52 4.65 1.26
N MET A 35 -3.24 3.47 1.84
CA MET A 35 -1.87 2.94 1.95
C MET A 35 -1.24 2.64 0.59
N ALA A 36 -1.98 2.02 -0.33
CA ALA A 36 -1.48 1.72 -1.67
C ALA A 36 -1.10 2.99 -2.43
N LEU A 37 -1.96 4.01 -2.40
CA LEU A 37 -1.69 5.31 -3.03
C LEU A 37 -0.48 6.01 -2.40
N PHE A 38 -0.39 6.00 -1.08
CA PHE A 38 0.74 6.60 -0.37
C PHE A 38 2.06 5.95 -0.77
N GLN A 39 2.15 4.62 -0.75
CA GLN A 39 3.38 3.89 -1.05
C GLN A 39 3.83 4.08 -2.51
N SER A 40 2.91 4.00 -3.46
CA SER A 40 3.23 4.23 -4.87
C SER A 40 3.71 5.66 -5.14
N ASN A 41 3.05 6.66 -4.55
CA ASN A 41 3.40 8.07 -4.76
C ASN A 41 4.69 8.46 -4.03
N ALA A 42 4.87 8.02 -2.79
CA ALA A 42 6.06 8.34 -2.00
C ALA A 42 7.32 7.71 -2.61
N GLY A 43 7.27 6.42 -2.97
CA GLY A 43 8.40 5.75 -3.62
C GLY A 43 8.75 6.37 -4.97
N GLY A 44 7.75 6.70 -5.79
CA GLY A 44 7.97 7.39 -7.06
C GLY A 44 8.53 8.81 -6.90
N ALA A 45 8.09 9.54 -5.88
CA ALA A 45 8.60 10.88 -5.58
C ALA A 45 10.08 10.84 -5.16
N TRP A 46 10.48 9.89 -4.33
CA TRP A 46 11.89 9.73 -3.94
C TRP A 46 12.80 9.32 -5.12
N ASP A 47 12.35 8.42 -5.99
CA ASP A 47 13.10 8.07 -7.21
C ASP A 47 13.27 9.28 -8.15
N ASN A 48 12.19 10.04 -8.35
CA ASN A 48 12.23 11.22 -9.20
C ASN A 48 13.08 12.34 -8.60
N ALA A 49 13.05 12.53 -7.28
CA ALA A 49 13.92 13.48 -6.60
C ALA A 49 15.40 13.10 -6.75
N LYS A 50 15.75 11.81 -6.60
CA LYS A 50 17.10 11.31 -6.88
C LYS A 50 17.50 11.61 -8.33
N LYS A 51 16.67 11.26 -9.32
CA LYS A 51 16.94 11.52 -10.75
C LYS A 51 17.13 13.01 -11.06
N MET A 52 16.33 13.88 -10.46
CA MET A 52 16.47 15.34 -10.64
C MET A 52 17.85 15.83 -10.17
N ILE A 53 18.36 15.32 -9.04
CA ILE A 53 19.70 15.66 -8.56
C ILE A 53 20.78 15.03 -9.46
N GLU A 54 20.53 13.86 -10.03
CA GLU A 54 21.44 13.21 -10.99
C GLU A 54 21.58 13.96 -12.32
N GLU A 55 20.51 14.62 -12.76
CA GLU A 55 20.47 15.49 -13.96
C GLU A 55 21.10 16.87 -13.72
N GLY A 56 21.33 17.23 -12.45
CA GLY A 56 21.91 18.49 -12.03
C GLY A 56 20.84 19.44 -11.51
N VAL A 57 21.01 19.91 -10.27
CA VAL A 57 20.10 20.87 -9.64
C VAL A 57 20.87 22.03 -9.03
N THR A 58 20.38 23.25 -9.19
CA THR A 58 20.95 24.44 -8.53
C THR A 58 20.12 24.78 -7.30
N ILE A 59 20.74 24.77 -6.12
CA ILE A 59 20.09 25.17 -4.85
C ILE A 59 20.92 26.33 -4.29
N ASP A 60 20.27 27.46 -4.03
CA ASP A 60 20.90 28.67 -3.49
C ASP A 60 22.14 29.15 -4.26
N GLY A 61 22.14 28.95 -5.59
CA GLY A 61 23.23 29.35 -6.48
C GLY A 61 24.40 28.35 -6.57
N VAL A 62 24.31 27.20 -5.91
CA VAL A 62 25.29 26.11 -5.97
C VAL A 62 24.73 24.96 -6.80
N GLU A 63 25.50 24.47 -7.78
CA GLU A 63 25.15 23.28 -8.55
C GLU A 63 25.51 22.00 -7.80
N TYR A 64 24.53 21.10 -7.71
CA TYR A 64 24.66 19.78 -7.12
C TYR A 64 24.36 18.72 -8.18
N GLY A 65 25.21 17.70 -8.23
CA GLY A 65 25.08 16.57 -9.15
C GLY A 65 25.39 15.24 -8.46
N LYS A 66 25.66 14.21 -9.24
CA LYS A 66 26.03 12.88 -8.74
C LYS A 66 27.21 12.94 -7.77
N GLY A 67 27.10 12.21 -6.66
CA GLY A 67 28.13 12.14 -5.62
C GLY A 67 28.09 13.26 -4.58
N SER A 68 27.28 14.30 -4.79
CA SER A 68 27.05 15.35 -3.79
C SER A 68 26.29 14.84 -2.56
N GLU A 69 26.35 15.57 -1.45
CA GLU A 69 25.58 15.21 -0.23
C GLU A 69 24.06 15.14 -0.49
N PRO A 70 23.43 16.08 -1.23
CA PRO A 70 22.02 15.94 -1.63
C PRO A 70 21.75 14.68 -2.46
N HIS A 71 22.67 14.28 -3.36
CA HIS A 71 22.51 13.05 -4.14
C HIS A 71 22.50 11.81 -3.25
N LYS A 72 23.43 11.72 -2.29
CA LYS A 72 23.46 10.59 -1.33
C LYS A 72 22.18 10.53 -0.50
N ALA A 73 21.66 11.67 -0.04
CA ALA A 73 20.39 11.72 0.68
C ALA A 73 19.22 11.24 -0.22
N GLY A 74 19.20 11.64 -1.49
CA GLY A 74 18.23 11.17 -2.48
C GLY A 74 18.31 9.66 -2.73
N VAL A 75 19.52 9.10 -2.80
CA VAL A 75 19.74 7.64 -2.93
C VAL A 75 19.19 6.88 -1.72
N VAL A 76 19.41 7.38 -0.50
CA VAL A 76 18.84 6.78 0.71
C VAL A 76 17.31 6.83 0.67
N GLY A 77 16.72 7.95 0.26
CA GLY A 77 15.27 8.09 0.09
C GLY A 77 14.69 7.10 -0.91
N ASP A 78 15.32 6.94 -2.08
CA ASP A 78 14.89 5.98 -3.09
C ASP A 78 15.04 4.53 -2.62
N THR A 79 16.12 4.21 -1.89
CA THR A 79 16.31 2.86 -1.31
C THR A 79 15.21 2.51 -0.30
N VAL A 80 14.72 3.49 0.47
CA VAL A 80 13.55 3.33 1.34
C VAL A 80 12.25 3.23 0.54
N GLY A 81 12.17 3.92 -0.60
CA GLY A 81 11.03 3.95 -1.51
C GLY A 81 10.88 2.72 -2.41
N ASP A 82 11.96 1.98 -2.71
CA ASP A 82 11.95 0.82 -3.60
C ASP A 82 10.98 -0.28 -3.13
N PRO A 83 11.01 -0.72 -1.85
CA PRO A 83 10.00 -1.65 -1.35
C PRO A 83 8.57 -1.12 -1.47
N PHE A 84 8.37 0.20 -1.36
CA PHE A 84 7.05 0.82 -1.41
C PHE A 84 6.48 0.85 -2.83
N LYS A 85 7.26 1.28 -3.83
CA LYS A 85 6.78 1.41 -5.22
C LYS A 85 6.81 0.08 -5.99
N ASP A 86 7.76 -0.81 -5.72
CA ASP A 86 7.98 -2.02 -6.53
C ASP A 86 7.45 -3.31 -5.88
N THR A 87 7.20 -3.30 -4.57
CA THR A 87 6.75 -4.51 -3.85
C THR A 87 5.40 -4.32 -3.17
N SER A 88 5.33 -3.52 -2.09
CA SER A 88 4.13 -3.48 -1.24
C SER A 88 2.98 -2.68 -1.84
N GLY A 89 3.27 -1.54 -2.50
CA GLY A 89 2.28 -0.69 -3.13
C GLY A 89 1.47 -1.40 -4.22
N PRO A 90 2.13 -2.00 -5.25
CA PRO A 90 1.44 -2.80 -6.27
C PRO A 90 0.71 -4.01 -5.66
N SER A 91 1.29 -4.67 -4.65
CA SER A 91 0.71 -5.85 -4.01
C SER A 91 -0.58 -5.54 -3.23
N LEU A 92 -0.67 -4.36 -2.60
CA LEU A 92 -1.89 -3.93 -1.89
C LEU A 92 -3.10 -3.83 -2.82
N ASN A 93 -2.92 -3.31 -4.04
CA ASN A 93 -4.01 -3.24 -5.02
C ASN A 93 -4.54 -4.64 -5.43
N ILE A 94 -3.65 -5.62 -5.53
CA ILE A 94 -4.02 -7.01 -5.82
C ILE A 94 -4.72 -7.62 -4.60
N LEU A 95 -4.16 -7.42 -3.41
CA LEU A 95 -4.71 -7.93 -2.16
C LEU A 95 -6.16 -7.46 -1.95
N LEU A 96 -6.43 -6.18 -2.19
CA LEU A 96 -7.79 -5.63 -2.09
C LEU A 96 -8.78 -6.31 -3.04
N LYS A 97 -8.39 -6.51 -4.30
CA LYS A 97 -9.24 -7.18 -5.29
C LYS A 97 -9.49 -8.64 -4.92
N LEU A 98 -8.45 -9.37 -4.54
CA LEU A 98 -8.55 -10.78 -4.15
C LEU A 98 -9.41 -10.95 -2.90
N MET A 99 -9.25 -10.08 -1.91
CA MET A 99 -10.09 -10.08 -0.70
C MET A 99 -11.58 -9.93 -1.03
N SER A 100 -11.93 -9.00 -1.91
CA SER A 100 -13.32 -8.81 -2.35
C SER A 100 -13.88 -10.03 -3.09
N VAL A 101 -13.10 -10.64 -3.97
CA VAL A 101 -13.53 -11.85 -4.69
C VAL A 101 -13.69 -13.04 -3.75
N VAL A 102 -12.73 -13.26 -2.84
CA VAL A 102 -12.81 -14.34 -1.85
C VAL A 102 -14.00 -14.13 -0.91
N ALA A 103 -14.27 -12.89 -0.49
CA ALA A 103 -15.43 -12.60 0.34
C ALA A 103 -16.75 -12.85 -0.38
N LEU A 104 -16.85 -12.57 -1.69
CA LEU A 104 -18.03 -12.90 -2.48
C LEU A 104 -18.29 -14.41 -2.54
N VAL A 105 -17.24 -15.23 -2.65
CA VAL A 105 -17.36 -16.70 -2.63
C VAL A 105 -17.82 -17.18 -1.24
N ILE A 106 -17.31 -16.58 -0.17
CA ILE A 106 -17.68 -16.98 1.20
C ILE A 106 -19.10 -16.54 1.55
N ALA A 107 -19.55 -15.39 1.05
CA ALA A 107 -20.88 -14.84 1.30
C ALA A 107 -22.02 -15.77 0.85
N THR A 108 -21.78 -16.72 -0.06
CA THR A 108 -22.79 -17.72 -0.46
C THR A 108 -22.77 -18.98 0.42
N MET A 109 -21.77 -19.13 1.28
CA MET A 109 -21.54 -20.29 2.15
C MET A 109 -21.90 -20.03 3.61
N ILE A 110 -22.14 -18.77 3.98
CA ILE A 110 -22.55 -18.30 5.31
C ILE A 110 -23.95 -17.71 5.24
#